data_AF-A0A1F2PRY8-F1
#
_entry.id   AF-A0A1F2PRY8-F1
#
_cell.length_a   1.000
_cell.length_b   1.000
_cell.length_c   1.000
_cell.angle_alpha   90.00
_cell.angle_beta   90.00
_cell.angle_gamma   90.00
#
_symmetry.space_group_name_H-M   'P 1'
#
loop_
_entity.id
_entity.type
_entity.pdbx_description
1 polymer ?
#
loop_
_entity_poly.entity_id
_entity_poly.type
_entity_poly.pdbx_seq_one_letter_code
_entity_poly.pdbx_strand_id
1 'polypeptide(L)'
;MMRLLIGVAAGYVLGTKAGRARYEQISRAAKAVATSPATKKVLDASRQKLADSLSTQPKLEPMKPINEETTILVPHDQLKKNR
;
A
#
# COMPACT_ATOMS: atom_id res chain seq x y z
N MET A 1 -44.90 -4.90 -26.57
CA MET A 1 -44.16 -5.11 -25.32
C MET A 1 -42.99 -6.10 -25.49
N MET A 2 -43.22 -7.34 -25.92
CA MET A 2 -42.19 -8.40 -25.96
C MET A 2 -40.92 -8.07 -26.77
N ARG A 3 -41.06 -7.36 -27.90
CA ARG A 3 -39.92 -6.97 -28.76
C ARG A 3 -38.91 -6.04 -28.07
N LEU A 4 -39.38 -5.16 -27.18
CA LEU A 4 -38.51 -4.27 -26.41
C LEU A 4 -37.71 -5.04 -25.36
N LEU A 5 -38.35 -5.99 -24.67
CA LEU A 5 -37.67 -6.85 -23.70
C LEU A 5 -36.54 -7.66 -24.34
N ILE A 6 -36.79 -8.20 -25.54
CA ILE A 6 -35.78 -8.93 -26.31
C ILE A 6 -34.62 -8.00 -26.70
N GLY A 7 -34.90 -6.77 -27.15
CA GLY A 7 -33.86 -5.79 -27.48
C GLY A 7 -33.00 -5.40 -26.28
N VAL A 8 -33.60 -5.17 -25.12
CA VAL A 8 -32.89 -4.85 -23.87
C VAL A 8 -32.03 -6.03 -23.40
N ALA A 9 -32.58 -7.24 -23.41
CA ALA A 9 -31.84 -8.45 -23.02
C ALA A 9 -30.64 -8.71 -23.95
N ALA A 10 -30.84 -8.58 -25.27
CA ALA A 10 -29.77 -8.72 -26.25
C ALA A 10 -28.70 -7.63 -26.07
N GLY A 11 -29.10 -6.37 -25.84
CA GLY A 11 -28.19 -5.27 -25.57
C GLY A 11 -27.35 -5.49 -24.32
N TYR A 12 -27.94 -6.01 -23.24
CA TYR A 12 -27.24 -6.33 -22.00
C TYR A 12 -26.21 -7.45 -22.19
N VAL A 13 -26.57 -8.54 -22.87
CA VAL A 13 -25.66 -9.67 -23.11
C VAL A 13 -24.50 -9.27 -24.03
N LEU A 14 -24.78 -8.50 -25.09
CA LEU A 14 -23.74 -8.03 -26.01
C LEU A 14 -22.84 -6.99 -25.34
N GLY A 15 -23.40 -6.06 -24.55
CA GLY A 15 -22.65 -5.05 -23.81
C GLY A 15 -21.74 -5.66 -22.73
N THR A 16 -22.22 -6.65 -21.99
CA THR A 16 -21.42 -7.35 -20.97
C THR A 16 -20.28 -8.18 -21.58
N LYS A 17 -20.48 -8.74 -22.79
CA LYS A 17 -19.47 -9.58 -23.46
C LYS A 17 -18.38 -8.77 -24.18
N ALA A 18 -18.68 -7.56 -24.67
CA ALA A 18 -17.78 -6.79 -25.53
C ALA A 18 -16.46 -6.35 -24.86
N GLY A 19 -16.43 -6.22 -23.53
CA GLY A 19 -15.24 -5.74 -22.80
C GLY A 19 -14.16 -6.78 -22.49
N ARG A 20 -14.43 -8.08 -22.70
CA ARG A 20 -13.62 -9.18 -22.12
C ARG A 20 -12.17 -9.20 -22.64
N ALA A 21 -11.96 -8.90 -23.92
CA ALA A 21 -10.62 -8.94 -24.53
C ALA A 21 -9.68 -7.86 -23.97
N ARG A 22 -10.18 -6.63 -23.81
CA ARG A 22 -9.41 -5.53 -23.20
C ARG A 22 -9.24 -5.73 -21.69
N TYR A 23 -10.26 -6.26 -21.03
CA TYR A 23 -10.19 -6.61 -19.62
C TYR A 23 -9.08 -7.64 -19.33
N GLU A 24 -8.97 -8.68 -20.15
CA GLU A 24 -7.90 -9.67 -20.04
C GLU A 24 -6.51 -9.07 -20.20
N GLN A 25 -6.32 -8.15 -21.15
CA GLN A 25 -5.03 -7.49 -21.34
C GLN A 25 -4.63 -6.68 -20.10
N ILE A 26 -5.57 -5.88 -19.58
CA ILE A 26 -5.34 -5.08 -18.37
C ILE A 26 -5.11 -5.98 -17.16
N SER A 27 -5.92 -7.03 -16.99
CA SER A 27 -5.80 -7.99 -15.89
C SER A 27 -4.45 -8.70 -15.90
N ARG A 28 -3.97 -9.13 -17.08
CA ARG A 28 -2.66 -9.76 -17.25
C ARG A 28 -1.53 -8.80 -16.92
N ALA A 29 -1.59 -7.56 -17.42
CA ALA A 29 -0.61 -6.53 -17.12
C ALA A 29 -0.58 -6.20 -15.61
N ALA A 30 -1.76 -6.01 -15.00
CA ALA A 30 -1.89 -5.76 -13.56
C ALA A 30 -1.34 -6.92 -12.73
N LYS A 31 -1.63 -8.16 -13.10
CA LYS A 31 -1.11 -9.35 -12.43
C LYS A 31 0.40 -9.44 -12.55
N ALA A 32 0.96 -9.18 -13.75
CA ALA A 32 2.40 -9.19 -13.97
C ALA A 32 3.12 -8.17 -13.08
N VAL A 33 2.60 -6.93 -13.01
CA VAL A 33 3.10 -5.88 -12.12
C VAL A 33 3.01 -6.32 -10.66
N ALA A 34 1.84 -6.79 -10.22
CA ALA A 34 1.63 -7.24 -8.84
C ALA A 34 2.54 -8.40 -8.42
N THR A 35 2.87 -9.31 -9.34
CA THR A 35 3.79 -10.43 -9.07
C THR A 35 5.27 -10.06 -9.14
N SER A 36 5.60 -8.82 -9.56
CA SER A 36 6.99 -8.43 -9.77
C SER A 36 7.77 -8.30 -8.44
N PRO A 37 9.06 -8.66 -8.41
CA PRO A 37 9.90 -8.49 -7.22
C PRO A 37 10.03 -7.03 -6.77
N ALA A 38 9.97 -6.07 -7.71
CA ALA A 38 10.01 -4.65 -7.42
C ALA A 38 8.76 -4.20 -6.64
N THR A 39 7.57 -4.62 -7.07
CA THR A 39 6.32 -4.31 -6.35
C THR A 39 6.29 -4.93 -4.95
N LYS A 40 6.82 -6.14 -4.77
CA LYS A 40 6.96 -6.75 -3.44
C LYS A 40 7.87 -5.91 -2.52
N LYS A 41 9.04 -5.51 -3.00
CA LYS A 41 9.97 -4.65 -2.24
C LYS A 41 9.33 -3.33 -1.83
N VAL A 42 8.57 -2.70 -2.74
CA VAL A 42 7.83 -1.47 -2.44
C VAL A 42 6.77 -1.72 -1.37
N LEU A 43 5.99 -2.79 -1.50
CA LEU A 43 4.95 -3.13 -0.52
C LEU A 43 5.53 -3.37 0.88
N ASP A 44 6.64 -4.11 0.98
CA ASP A 44 7.31 -4.39 2.25
C ASP A 44 7.83 -3.09 2.89
N ALA A 45 8.50 -2.23 2.10
CA ALA A 45 8.98 -0.93 2.58
C ALA A 45 7.83 -0.01 3.01
N SER A 46 6.71 -0.01 2.28
CA SER A 46 5.51 0.73 2.65
C SER A 46 4.91 0.21 3.96
N ARG A 47 4.85 -1.11 4.15
CA ARG A 47 4.36 -1.73 5.38
C ARG A 47 5.22 -1.36 6.58
N GLN A 48 6.54 -1.38 6.42
CA GLN A 48 7.47 -0.97 7.46
C GLN A 48 7.32 0.52 7.81
N LYS A 49 7.25 1.41 6.81
CA LYS A 49 6.99 2.84 7.05
C LYS A 49 5.66 3.10 7.74
N LEU A 50 4.62 2.35 7.37
CA LEU A 50 3.31 2.47 8.01
C LEU A 50 3.36 1.97 9.45
N ALA A 51 4.05 0.86 9.71
CA ALA A 51 4.28 0.36 11.06
C ALA A 51 5.05 1.37 11.91
N ASP A 52 6.11 1.99 11.37
CA ASP A 52 6.87 3.04 12.06
C ASP A 52 6.01 4.27 12.36
N SER A 53 5.11 4.64 11.44
CA SER A 53 4.24 5.82 11.59
C SER A 53 3.07 5.58 12.55
N LEU A 54 2.59 4.34 12.65
CA LEU A 54 1.54 3.93 13.59
C LEU A 54 2.10 3.45 14.94
N SER A 55 3.41 3.22 15.02
CA SER A 55 4.07 2.78 16.25
C SER A 55 3.92 3.87 17.30
N THR A 56 3.21 3.56 18.38
CA THR A 56 3.08 4.40 19.58
C THR A 56 4.38 4.41 20.41
N GLN A 57 5.39 3.63 20.02
CA GLN A 57 6.69 3.64 20.68
C GLN A 57 7.47 4.86 20.19
N PRO A 58 7.86 5.78 21.08
CA PRO A 58 8.61 6.96 20.69
C PRO A 58 9.97 6.55 20.14
N LYS A 59 10.31 7.10 18.97
CA LYS A 59 11.58 6.84 18.29
C LYS A 59 12.71 7.21 19.25
N LEU A 60 13.50 6.20 19.63
CA LEU A 60 14.62 6.38 20.54
C LEU A 60 15.76 7.06 19.78
N GLU A 61 16.14 8.25 20.22
CA GLU A 61 17.32 8.93 19.71
C GLU A 61 18.45 8.79 20.75
N PRO A 62 19.69 8.50 20.32
CA PRO A 62 20.82 8.46 21.24
C PRO A 62 20.99 9.84 21.86
N MET A 63 20.77 9.92 23.18
CA MET A 63 21.14 11.12 23.91
C MET A 63 22.65 11.14 24.09
N LYS A 64 23.15 12.36 24.25
CA LYS A 64 24.54 12.71 24.50
C LYS A 64 25.22 11.69 25.44
N PRO A 65 26.42 11.18 25.08
CA PRO A 65 27.10 10.16 25.88
C PRO A 65 27.31 10.65 27.32
N ILE A 66 27.00 9.80 28.29
CA ILE A 66 27.31 10.04 29.71
C ILE A 66 28.82 9.79 29.96
N ASN A 67 29.43 8.93 29.14
CA ASN A 67 30.84 8.55 29.12
C ASN A 67 31.21 7.97 27.73
N GLU A 68 32.50 7.75 27.45
CA GLU A 68 33.02 7.35 26.12
C GLU A 68 32.55 5.95 25.65
N GLU A 69 32.01 5.13 26.55
CA GLU A 69 31.66 3.72 26.28
C GLU A 69 30.14 3.41 26.35
N THR A 70 29.29 4.28 26.93
CA THR A 70 27.85 3.97 27.13
C THR A 70 26.93 5.05 26.56
N THR A 71 26.12 4.67 25.58
CA THR A 71 25.06 5.52 24.99
C THR A 71 23.70 5.13 25.55
N ILE A 72 22.96 6.10 26.10
CA ILE A 72 21.57 5.90 26.54
C ILE A 72 20.61 6.40 25.45
N LEU A 73 19.72 5.50 25.02
CA LEU A 73 18.67 5.76 24.05
C LEU A 73 17.43 6.32 24.76
N VAL A 74 16.95 7.52 24.38
CA VAL A 74 15.76 8.13 24.98
C VAL A 74 14.72 8.55 23.94
N PRO A 75 13.42 8.49 24.27
CA PRO A 75 12.32 9.00 23.44
C PRO A 75 12.53 10.44 22.95
N HIS A 76 12.33 10.71 21.65
CA HIS A 76 12.45 12.05 21.05
C HIS A 76 11.64 13.14 21.77
N ASP A 77 10.44 12.83 22.27
CA ASP A 77 9.58 13.79 22.99
C ASP A 77 10.23 14.35 24.26
N GLN A 78 11.17 13.61 24.87
CA GLN A 78 11.86 14.01 26.08
C GLN A 78 13.10 14.88 25.80
N LEU A 79 13.58 14.97 24.55
CA LEU A 79 14.70 15.85 24.18
C LEU A 79 14.33 17.34 24.25
N LYS A 80 13.05 17.67 24.06
CA LYS A 80 12.58 19.05 23.94
C LYS A 80 12.23 19.69 25.29
N LYS A 81 11.99 18.89 26.33
CA LYS A 81 11.51 19.36 27.64
C LYS A 81 12.62 19.94 28.53
N ASN A 82 13.88 19.62 28.24
CA ASN A 82 15.04 20.01 29.06
C ASN A 82 15.95 21.06 28.38
N ARG A 83 15.42 21.87 27.45
CA ARG A 83 16.10 23.07 26.94
C ARG A 83 15.54 24.33 27.56
#